data_AF-A0A5Z9CAA2-F1
#
_entry.id   AF-A0A5Z9CAA2-F1
#
_cell.length_a   1.000
_cell.length_b   1.000
_cell.length_c   1.000
_cell.angle_alpha   90.00
_cell.angle_beta   90.00
_cell.angle_gamma   90.00
#
_symmetry.space_group_name_H-M   'P 1'
#
loop_
_entity.id
_entity.type
_entity.pdbx_description
1 polymer ?
#
loop_
_entity_poly.entity_id
_entity_poly.type
_entity_poly.pdbx_seq_one_letter_code
_entity_poly.pdbx_strand_id
1 'polypeptide(L)' 'MRGVSYNPEILPAELIIRHKIKPMPTREELLQRNSFPSINENKYLNAILRREKCKR' A
#
# COMPACT_ATOMS: atom_id res chain seq x y z
N MET A 1 -13.47 1.97 12.52
CA MET A 1 -13.76 0.92 11.52
C MET A 1 -15.00 1.37 10.76
N ARG A 2 -14.94 1.53 9.42
CA ARG A 2 -16.17 1.81 8.64
C ARG A 2 -17.03 0.54 8.67
N GLY A 3 -18.28 0.68 9.11
CA GLY A 3 -19.20 -0.43 9.35
C GLY A 3 -19.41 -1.30 8.11
N VAL A 4 -19.21 -2.60 8.28
CA VAL A 4 -19.53 -3.67 7.32
C VAL A 4 -20.99 -4.09 7.51
N SER A 5 -21.93 -3.14 7.43
CA SER A 5 -23.35 -3.49 7.38
C SER A 5 -23.68 -3.93 5.95
N TYR A 6 -24.00 -5.22 5.78
CA TYR A 6 -24.51 -5.75 4.52
C TYR A 6 -25.83 -5.06 4.17
N ASN A 7 -25.88 -4.42 3.01
CA ASN A 7 -27.11 -3.86 2.47
C ASN A 7 -27.52 -4.74 1.25
N PRO A 8 -28.62 -5.51 1.36
CA PRO A 8 -29.05 -6.46 0.33
C PRO A 8 -29.56 -5.79 -0.96
N GLU A 9 -29.79 -4.48 -0.94
CA GLU A 9 -30.21 -3.71 -2.11
C GLU A 9 -29.03 -3.33 -3.01
N ILE A 10 -27.78 -3.50 -2.55
CA ILE A 10 -26.60 -3.16 -3.34
C ILE A 10 -26.30 -4.30 -4.31
N LEU A 11 -26.49 -4.04 -5.60
CA LEU A 11 -26.11 -4.95 -6.66
C LEU A 11 -24.58 -5.12 -6.73
N PRO A 12 -24.06 -6.28 -7.19
CA PRO A 12 -22.62 -6.49 -7.32
C PRO A 12 -21.89 -5.41 -8.15
N ALA A 13 -22.54 -4.88 -9.18
CA ALA A 13 -22.01 -3.78 -9.99
C ALA A 13 -21.85 -2.47 -9.19
N GLU A 14 -22.77 -2.19 -8.27
CA GLU A 14 -22.70 -1.02 -7.39
C GLU A 14 -21.62 -1.14 -6.32
N LEU A 15 -21.31 -2.37 -5.87
CA LEU A 15 -20.18 -2.60 -4.96
C LEU A 15 -18.84 -2.22 -5.60
N ILE A 16 -18.67 -2.52 -6.89
CA ILE A 16 -17.47 -2.17 -7.66
C ILE A 16 -17.35 -0.66 -7.81
N ILE A 17 -18.46 0.05 -8.07
CA ILE A 17 -18.47 1.53 -8.19
C ILE A 17 -18.17 2.21 -6.84
N ARG A 18 -18.67 1.65 -5.73
CA ARG A 18 -18.41 2.17 -4.36
C ARG A 18 -16.98 1.92 -3.91
N HIS A 19 -16.41 0.78 -4.28
CA HIS A 19 -14.97 0.56 -4.11
C HIS A 19 -14.25 1.41 -5.14
N LYS A 20 -13.79 2.60 -4.75
CA LYS A 20 -12.84 3.38 -5.54
C LYS A 20 -11.52 2.62 -5.65
N ILE A 21 -11.50 1.54 -6.45
CA ILE A 21 -10.30 0.78 -6.78
C ILE A 21 -9.53 1.70 -7.71
N LYS A 22 -8.56 2.41 -7.15
CA LYS A 22 -7.60 3.14 -7.96
C LYS A 22 -6.79 2.09 -8.73
N PRO A 23 -6.65 2.24 -10.06
CA PRO A 23 -5.76 1.37 -10.81
C PRO A 23 -4.34 1.49 -10.25
N MET A 24 -3.54 0.44 -10.44
CA MET A 24 -2.13 0.50 -10.07
C MET A 24 -1.46 1.65 -10.83
N PRO A 25 -0.78 2.58 -10.15
CA PRO A 25 -0.11 3.70 -10.81
C PRO A 25 0.99 3.19 -11.75
N THR A 26 1.24 3.92 -12.82
CA THR A 26 2.25 3.54 -13.81
C THR A 26 3.66 3.71 -13.23
N ARG A 27 4.65 3.09 -13.87
CA ARG A 27 6.06 3.23 -13.47
C ARG A 27 6.51 4.69 -13.43
N GLU A 28 6.08 5.51 -14.38
CA GLU A 28 6.43 6.92 -14.48
C GLU A 28 5.85 7.74 -13.32
N GLU A 29 4.57 7.53 -12.98
CA GLU A 29 3.93 8.16 -11.82
C GLU A 29 4.60 7.75 -10.50
N LEU A 30 4.96 6.47 -10.38
CA LEU A 30 5.67 5.95 -9.21
C LEU A 30 7.06 6.58 -9.07
N LEU A 31 7.74 6.81 -10.19
CA LEU A 31 9.06 7.45 -10.22
C LEU A 31 8.95 8.93 -9.82
N GLN A 32 7.96 9.67 -10.31
CA GLN A 32 7.69 11.06 -9.90
C GLN A 32 7.36 11.17 -8.40
N ARG A 33 6.78 10.13 -7.81
CA ARG A 33 6.49 10.03 -6.37
C ARG A 33 7.70 9.64 -5.51
N ASN A 34 8.88 9.44 -6.10
CA ASN A 34 10.07 8.90 -5.43
C ASN A 34 9.78 7.57 -4.69
N SER A 35 8.92 6.73 -5.29
CA SER A 35 8.45 5.48 -4.64
C SER A 35 9.54 4.41 -4.52
N PHE A 36 10.66 4.58 -5.24
CA PHE A 36 11.78 3.64 -5.28
C PHE A 36 13.02 4.32 -4.70
N PRO A 37 13.18 4.34 -3.36
CA PRO A 37 14.36 4.91 -2.73
C PRO A 37 15.61 4.09 -3.05
N SER A 38 16.78 4.69 -2.84
CA SER A 38 18.06 3.98 -3.00
C SER A 38 18.17 2.81 -2.02
N ILE A 39 19.01 1.82 -2.34
CA ILE A 39 19.25 0.63 -1.50
C ILE A 39 19.68 1.05 -0.08
N ASN A 40 20.47 2.12 0.03
CA ASN A 40 20.98 2.64 1.30
C ASN A 40 19.90 3.32 2.17
N GLU A 41 18.78 3.72 1.56
CA GLU A 41 17.67 4.42 2.23
C GLU A 41 16.51 3.46 2.57
N ASN A 42 16.68 2.17 2.34
CA ASN A 42 15.65 1.18 2.58
C ASN A 42 15.38 1.03 4.09
N LYS A 43 14.24 1.55 4.54
CA LYS A 43 13.77 1.50 5.94
C LYS A 43 13.79 0.08 6.52
N TYR A 44 13.41 -0.92 5.73
CA TYR A 44 13.31 -2.31 6.18
C TYR A 44 14.70 -2.96 6.34
N LEU A 45 15.59 -2.76 5.36
CA LEU A 45 16.98 -3.24 5.48
C LEU A 45 17.68 -2.58 6.67
N ASN A 46 17.51 -1.27 6.83
CA ASN A 46 18.04 -0.53 7.97
C ASN A 46 17.50 -1.05 9.31
N ALA A 47 16.22 -1.42 9.38
CA ALA A 47 15.63 -2.01 10.58
C ALA A 47 16.20 -3.40 10.90
N ILE A 48 16.37 -4.26 9.89
CA ILE A 48 16.98 -5.59 10.05
C ILE A 48 18.42 -5.45 10.54
N LEU A 49 19.22 -4.62 9.87
CA LEU A 49 20.63 -4.41 10.24
C LEU A 49 20.78 -3.87 11.68
N ARG A 50 19.89 -2.96 12.12
CA ARG A 50 19.85 -2.48 13.50
C ARG A 50 19.51 -3.60 14.48
N ARG A 51 18.51 -4.44 14.16
CA ARG A 51 18.13 -5.60 14.98
C ARG A 51 19.30 -6.57 15.16
N GLU A 52 20.02 -6.87 14.09
CA GLU A 52 21.18 -7.78 14.15
C GLU A 52 22.36 -7.17 14.92
N LYS A 53 22.59 -5.84 14.80
CA LYS A 53 23.61 -5.16 15.61
C LYS A 53 23.29 -5.20 17.10
N CYS A 54 22.03 -5.03 17.51
CA CYS A 54 21.63 -5.07 18.92
C CYS A 54 21.62 -6.48 19.54
N LYS A 55 21.78 -7.54 18.74
CA LYS A 55 21.88 -8.94 19.22
C LYS A 55 23.32 -9.38 19.53
N ARG A 56 24.32 -8.61 19.09
CA ARG A 56 25.73 -8.82 19.45
C ARG A 56 26.06 -8.05 20.71
#